data_AF-A0A1R3GZS7-F1
#
_entry.id   AF-A0A1R3GZS7-F1
#
_cell.length_a   1.000
_cell.length_b   1.000
_cell.length_c   1.000
_cell.angle_alpha   90.00
_cell.angle_beta   90.00
_cell.angle_gamma   90.00
#
_symmetry.space_group_name_H-M   'P 1'
#
loop_
_entity.id
_entity.type
_entity.pdbx_description
1 polymer ?
#
loop_
_entity_poly.entity_id
_entity_poly.type
_entity_poly.pdbx_seq_one_letter_code
_entity_poly.pdbx_strand_id
1 'polypeptide(L)' 'VFANENLVKPFITRTPMGRTGEAKEVSSVVAFLCLPAASYVTGQIVYVDGGITLNGLLFPYNMS' A
#
# COMPACT_ATOMS: atom_id res chain seq x y z
N VAL A 1 -16.71 -6.61 10.84
CA VAL A 1 -15.74 -6.67 9.71
C VAL A 1 -14.40 -6.02 10.08
N PHE A 2 -14.35 -5.23 11.16
CA PHE A 2 -13.12 -4.71 11.75
C PHE A 2 -12.22 -5.83 12.28
N ALA A 3 -10.93 -5.69 11.94
CA ALA A 3 -9.73 -6.40 12.38
C ALA A 3 -9.93 -7.57 13.36
N ASN A 4 -10.23 -8.75 12.82
CA ASN A 4 -9.72 -9.95 13.46
C ASN A 4 -8.20 -9.91 13.28
N GLU A 5 -7.45 -9.74 14.37
CA GLU A 5 -5.99 -9.63 14.34
C GLU A 5 -5.32 -10.79 13.58
N ASN A 6 -5.93 -11.98 13.63
CA ASN A 6 -5.42 -13.15 12.93
C ASN A 6 -5.55 -13.02 11.40
N LEU A 7 -6.48 -12.19 10.90
CA LEU A 7 -6.61 -11.88 9.48
C LEU A 7 -5.65 -10.78 9.03
N VAL A 8 -5.19 -9.91 9.94
CA VAL A 8 -4.32 -8.77 9.60
C VAL A 8 -2.84 -9.14 9.66
N LYS A 9 -2.45 -10.02 10.59
CA LYS A 9 -1.06 -10.47 10.78
C LYS A 9 -0.36 -10.91 9.48
N PRO A 10 -0.96 -11.75 8.61
CA PRO A 10 -0.29 -12.17 7.38
C PRO A 10 0.03 -11.02 6.42
N PHE A 11 -0.83 -10.00 6.35
CA PHE A 11 -0.60 -8.83 5.50
C PHE A 11 0.51 -7.95 6.07
N ILE A 12 0.54 -7.75 7.38
CA ILE A 12 1.61 -6.98 8.05
C ILE A 12 2.97 -7.64 7.81
N THR A 13 3.08 -8.96 8.01
CA THR A 13 4.34 -9.70 7.80
C THR A 13 4.85 -9.60 6.35
N ARG A 14 3.94 -9.50 5.37
CA ARG A 14 4.29 -9.40 3.95
C ARG A 14 4.49 -7.97 3.47
N THR A 15 4.05 -6.98 4.24
CA THR A 15 4.24 -5.55 3.94
C THR A 15 5.68 -5.19 4.30
N PRO A 16 6.53 -4.73 3.37
CA PRO A 16 7.90 -4.30 3.65
C PRO A 16 8.00 -3.31 4.82
N MET A 17 7.03 -2.41 4.95
CA MET A 17 6.99 -1.43 6.04
C MET A 17 6.60 -2.04 7.41
N GLY A 18 6.15 -3.30 7.46
CA GLY A 18 5.90 -4.04 8.70
C GLY A 18 4.77 -3.49 9.57
N ARG A 19 3.89 -2.66 9.02
CA ARG A 19 2.74 -2.07 9.72
C ARG A 19 1.58 -1.82 8.78
N THR A 20 0.40 -1.57 9.36
CA THR A 20 -0.72 -1.02 8.60
C THR A 20 -0.47 0.45 8.26
N GLY A 21 -0.98 0.88 7.12
CA GLY A 21 -1.01 2.29 6.74
C GLY A 21 -2.07 3.06 7.52
N GLU A 22 -1.89 4.38 7.60
CA GLU A 22 -2.88 5.31 8.12
C GLU A 22 -3.64 5.99 6.98
N ALA A 23 -4.91 6.37 7.21
CA ALA A 23 -5.71 7.11 6.23
C ALA A 23 -5.02 8.40 5.74
N LYS A 24 -4.21 9.02 6.61
CA LYS A 24 -3.47 10.24 6.29
C LYS A 24 -2.44 10.01 5.17
N GLU A 25 -1.84 8.82 5.08
CA GLU A 25 -0.83 8.51 4.08
C GLU A 25 -1.44 8.49 2.67
N VAL A 26 -2.64 7.91 2.52
CA VAL A 26 -3.41 7.97 1.26
C VAL A 26 -3.82 9.41 0.94
N SER A 27 -4.38 10.13 1.92
CA SER A 27 -4.84 11.50 1.70
C SER A 27 -3.72 12.47 1.30
N SER A 28 -2.50 12.25 1.78
CA SER A 28 -1.34 13.09 1.46
C SER A 28 -0.93 12.93 0.00
N VAL A 29 -0.99 11.71 -0.53
CA VAL A 29 -0.73 11.45 -1.96
C VAL A 29 -1.82 12.05 -2.84
N VAL A 30 -3.10 11.94 -2.43
CA VAL A 30 -4.21 12.60 -3.13
C VAL A 30 -4.01 14.12 -3.15
N ALA A 31 -3.67 14.72 -2.02
CA ALA A 31 -3.41 16.15 -1.94
C ALA A 31 -2.25 16.58 -2.87
N PHE A 32 -1.17 15.81 -2.92
CA PHE A 32 -0.05 16.04 -3.85
C PHE A 32 -0.51 16.00 -5.32
N LEU A 33 -1.34 15.02 -5.70
CA LEU A 33 -1.85 14.89 -7.07
C LEU A 33 -2.78 16.05 -7.48
N CYS A 34 -3.35 16.79 -6.52
CA CYS A 34 -4.11 18.01 -6.78
C CYS A 34 -3.25 19.27 -6.93
N LEU A 35 -1.95 19.21 -6.67
CA LEU A 35 -1.06 20.36 -6.80
C LEU A 35 -0.73 20.64 -8.28
N PRO A 36 -0.42 21.91 -8.65
CA PRO A 36 0.01 22.25 -10.01
C PRO A 36 1.23 21.45 -10.51
N ALA A 37 2.10 21.01 -9.59
CA ALA A 37 3.26 20.18 -9.89
C ALA A 37 2.90 18.81 -10.49
N ALA A 38 1.68 18.32 -10.26
CA ALA A 38 1.18 17.06 -10.80
C ALA A 38 0.37 17.25 -12.10
N SER A 39 0.36 18.44 -12.71
CA SER A 39 -0.51 18.80 -13.84
C SER A 39 -0.38 17.91 -15.09
N TYR A 40 0.72 17.16 -15.23
CA TYR A 40 0.94 16.22 -16.32
C TYR A 40 0.89 14.74 -15.89
N VAL A 41 0.54 14.47 -14.63
CA VAL A 41 0.37 13.11 -14.11
C VAL A 41 -1.06 12.66 -14.37
N THR A 42 -1.24 11.79 -15.36
CA THR A 42 -2.54 11.19 -15.69
C THR A 42 -2.38 9.73 -16.14
N GLY A 43 -3.44 8.94 -15.98
CA GLY A 43 -3.49 7.52 -16.38
C GLY A 43 -2.59 6.58 -15.57
N GLN A 44 -2.08 7.02 -14.41
CA GLN A 44 -1.18 6.22 -13.57
C GLN A 44 -1.90 5.59 -12.39
N ILE A 45 -1.46 4.40 -12.00
CA ILE A 45 -1.84 3.74 -10.73
C ILE A 45 -0.73 4.04 -9.72
N VAL A 46 -1.08 4.69 -8.61
CA VAL A 46 -0.15 4.99 -7.51
C VAL A 46 -0.50 4.13 -6.31
N TYR A 47 0.36 3.17 -5.99
CA TYR A 47 0.19 2.31 -4.81
C TYR A 47 0.64 3.03 -3.54
N VAL A 48 -0.25 3.09 -2.55
CA VAL A 48 0.02 3.68 -1.23
C VAL A 48 -0.26 2.63 -0.16
N ASP A 49 0.61 1.64 -0.08
CA ASP A 49 0.29 0.36 0.57
C ASP A 49 1.45 -0.22 1.41
N GLY A 50 2.46 0.60 1.74
CA GLY A 50 3.64 0.16 2.49
C GLY A 50 4.50 -0.88 1.75
N GLY A 51 4.28 -1.06 0.44
CA GLY A 51 5.00 -2.00 -0.41
C GLY A 51 4.38 -3.40 -0.49
N ILE A 52 3.17 -3.62 0.05
CA ILE A 52 2.57 -4.95 0.02
C ILE A 52 2.31 -5.45 -1.41
N THR A 53 2.01 -4.57 -2.38
CA THR A 53 1.83 -4.98 -3.78
C THR A 53 3.10 -5.62 -4.38
N LEU A 54 4.29 -5.23 -3.91
CA LEU A 54 5.55 -5.81 -4.39
C LEU A 54 5.75 -7.26 -3.92
N ASN A 55 5.36 -7.58 -2.68
CA ASN A 55 5.58 -8.90 -2.07
C ASN A 55 4.32 -9.76 -1.98
N GLY A 56 3.13 -9.18 -2.14
CA GLY A 56 1.86 -9.74 -1.67
C GLY A 56 1.10 -10.59 -2.69
N LEU A 57 1.22 -10.27 -3.99
CA LEU A 57 0.31 -10.84 -5.00
C LEU A 57 1.01 -11.70 -6.07
N LEU A 58 2.26 -11.41 -6.42
CA LEU A 58 2.92 -12.03 -7.58
C LEU A 58 4.10 -12.97 -7.26
N PHE A 59 4.52 -13.03 -6.00
CA PHE A 59 5.54 -13.98 -5.55
C PHE A 59 4.95 -14.89 -4.47
N PRO A 60 4.35 -16.03 -4.84
CA PRO A 60 4.47 -17.21 -3.98
C PRO A 60 5.97 -17.53 -3.92
N TYR A 61 6.66 -17.04 -2.89
CA TYR A 61 7.94 -17.62 -2.50
C TYR A 61 7.66 -19.05 -2.02
N ASN A 62 7.60 -19.96 -3.00
CA ASN A 62 7.86 -21.35 -2.77
C ASN A 62 9.39 -21.46 -2.70
N MET A 63 9.94 -21.40 -1.49
CA MET A 63 11.33 -21.75 -1.26
C MET A 63 11.38 -22.58 0.02
N SER A 64 11.14 -23.88 -0.21
CA SER A 64 11.27 -25.03 0.69
C SER A 64 10.23 -25.18 1.80
#